data_AF-Q6HKE8-F1
#
_entry.id   AF-Q6HKE8-F1
#
_cell.length_a   1.000
_cell.length_b   1.000
_cell.length_c   1.000
_cell.angle_alpha   90.00
_cell.angle_beta   90.00
_cell.angle_gamma   90.00
#
_symmetry.space_group_name_H-M   'P 1'
#
loop_
_entity.id
_entity.type
_entity.pdbx_description
1 polymer ?
#
loop_
_entity_poly.entity_id
_entity_poly.type
_entity_poly.pdbx_seq_one_letter_code
_entity_poly.pdbx_strand_id
1 'polypeptide(L)'
;MKIWELKSKFNNYESFQLLNFEEDHKKYIDGKINSITHLANSWGNIYIECIEGDIHSDFPKFWGGTGAPMISEKAKQVLEPLIGDNVEFLPLLRDSTSEVYYLVHVLNVLDAIDSDKAIFKKLITGLIIGCEKFAFDSNTVQNEMIFKVYINGKIHPTAVFISDELKVLIEQSDLKGFEFIQIWDSEELS
;
A
#
# COMPACT_ATOMS: atom_id res chain seq x y z
N MET A 1 -2.40 -8.73 -19.50
CA MET A 1 -2.83 -7.96 -18.30
C MET A 1 -1.70 -7.96 -17.29
N LYS A 2 -1.38 -6.80 -16.70
CA LYS A 2 -0.26 -6.67 -15.77
C LYS A 2 -0.74 -6.22 -14.39
N ILE A 3 -0.08 -6.73 -13.37
CA ILE A 3 -0.24 -6.29 -11.98
C ILE A 3 1.09 -5.72 -11.49
N TRP A 4 1.00 -4.62 -10.76
CA TRP A 4 2.15 -3.87 -10.26
C TRP A 4 2.10 -3.79 -8.74
N GLU A 5 3.25 -3.96 -8.09
CA GLU A 5 3.41 -3.58 -6.69
C GLU A 5 3.74 -2.09 -6.59
N LEU A 6 3.03 -1.40 -5.69
CA LEU A 6 3.19 0.02 -5.45
C LEU A 6 4.30 0.28 -4.42
N LYS A 7 5.30 1.11 -4.78
CA LYS A 7 6.43 1.48 -3.92
C LYS A 7 6.66 2.99 -3.92
N SER A 8 7.26 3.47 -2.83
CA SER A 8 7.79 4.82 -2.75
C SER A 8 9.16 4.88 -3.38
N LYS A 9 9.38 5.89 -4.22
CA LYS A 9 10.66 6.13 -4.89
C LYS A 9 11.67 6.74 -3.92
N PHE A 10 12.83 6.12 -3.79
CA PHE A 10 13.93 6.60 -2.95
C PHE A 10 14.89 7.50 -3.75
N ASN A 11 14.52 8.78 -3.94
CA ASN A 11 15.31 9.78 -4.69
C ASN A 11 15.37 11.13 -3.96
N ASN A 12 15.82 11.13 -2.70
CA ASN A 12 15.83 12.30 -1.79
C ASN A 12 14.44 12.91 -1.52
N TYR A 13 13.38 12.16 -1.80
CA TYR A 13 12.04 12.52 -1.39
C TYR A 13 11.90 12.45 0.13
N GLU A 14 11.08 13.34 0.68
CA GLU A 14 10.70 13.32 2.09
C GLU A 14 10.17 11.94 2.49
N SER A 15 10.58 11.47 3.66
CA SER A 15 10.04 10.27 4.29
C SER A 15 9.66 10.55 5.73
N PHE A 16 8.63 9.87 6.21
CA PHE A 16 7.97 10.20 7.46
C PHE A 16 7.90 9.01 8.40
N GLN A 17 7.96 9.31 9.70
CA GLN A 17 7.61 8.37 10.76
C GLN A 17 6.56 9.00 11.68
N LEU A 18 6.00 8.17 12.57
CA LEU A 18 5.17 8.66 13.67
C LEU A 18 6.00 9.48 14.65
N LEU A 19 5.49 10.64 15.06
CA LEU A 19 6.12 11.47 16.08
C LEU A 19 6.15 10.74 17.44
N ASN A 20 5.01 10.21 17.88
CA ASN A 20 4.89 9.40 19.10
C ASN A 20 4.86 7.91 18.74
N PHE A 21 5.96 7.41 18.16
CA PHE A 21 6.00 6.09 17.54
C PHE A 21 5.37 4.97 18.39
N GLU A 22 5.86 4.73 19.59
CA GLU A 22 5.41 3.61 20.43
C GLU A 22 3.91 3.70 20.81
N GLU A 23 3.45 4.88 21.22
CA GLU A 23 2.08 5.07 21.72
C GLU A 23 1.06 5.02 20.58
N ASP A 24 1.31 5.74 19.49
CA ASP A 24 0.41 5.82 18.35
C ASP A 24 0.41 4.51 17.55
N HIS A 25 1.56 3.85 17.42
CA HIS A 25 1.63 2.54 16.78
C HIS A 25 0.77 1.52 17.52
N LYS A 26 0.97 1.40 18.85
CA LYS A 26 0.17 0.50 19.69
C LYS A 26 -1.33 0.82 19.65
N LYS A 27 -1.68 2.10 19.63
CA LYS A 27 -3.08 2.53 19.71
C LYS A 27 -3.82 2.40 18.38
N TYR A 28 -3.18 2.73 17.26
CA TYR A 28 -3.88 2.91 15.97
C TYR A 28 -3.43 1.96 14.87
N ILE A 29 -2.23 1.35 14.98
CA ILE A 29 -1.65 0.56 13.89
C ILE A 29 -1.64 -0.92 14.21
N ASP A 30 -1.17 -1.30 15.40
CA ASP A 30 -0.93 -2.70 15.76
C ASP A 30 -2.18 -3.58 15.60
N GLY A 31 -2.10 -4.53 14.66
CA GLY A 31 -3.20 -5.45 14.33
C GLY A 31 -4.38 -4.83 13.59
N LYS A 32 -4.32 -3.56 13.19
CA LYS A 32 -5.46 -2.82 12.59
C LYS A 32 -5.34 -2.60 11.08
N ILE A 33 -4.17 -2.20 10.59
CA ILE A 33 -3.98 -1.77 9.17
C ILE A 33 -3.93 -2.95 8.17
N ASN A 34 -3.60 -4.15 8.62
CA ASN A 34 -3.69 -5.36 7.79
C ASN A 34 -4.98 -6.11 8.09
N SER A 35 -6.11 -5.42 7.95
CA SER A 35 -7.46 -5.93 8.18
C SER A 35 -8.46 -5.33 7.17
N ILE A 36 -9.64 -5.93 7.05
CA ILE A 36 -10.77 -5.37 6.29
C ILE A 36 -11.68 -4.49 7.16
N THR A 37 -11.24 -4.14 8.37
CA THR A 37 -12.03 -3.34 9.31
C THR A 37 -11.85 -1.86 9.00
N HIS A 38 -12.96 -1.15 8.90
CA HIS A 38 -12.98 0.30 8.80
C HIS A 38 -12.45 0.95 10.08
N LEU A 39 -11.50 1.88 9.94
CA LEU A 39 -10.82 2.51 11.06
C LEU A 39 -11.21 3.97 11.25
N ALA A 40 -11.90 4.61 10.28
CA ALA A 40 -12.20 6.04 10.29
C ALA A 40 -12.83 6.53 11.61
N ASN A 41 -13.78 5.77 12.17
CA ASN A 41 -14.47 6.11 13.42
C ASN A 41 -13.59 5.99 14.69
N SER A 42 -12.47 5.27 14.59
CA SER A 42 -11.53 5.05 15.70
C SER A 42 -10.18 5.74 15.48
N TRP A 43 -10.04 6.43 14.35
CA TRP A 43 -8.82 7.11 13.97
C TRP A 43 -8.69 8.43 14.74
N GLY A 44 -7.53 8.66 15.33
CA GLY A 44 -7.26 9.86 16.11
C GLY A 44 -6.47 10.89 15.31
N ASN A 45 -6.14 12.00 15.98
CA ASN A 45 -5.12 12.92 15.50
C ASN A 45 -3.76 12.27 15.75
N ILE A 46 -3.11 11.81 14.69
CA ILE A 46 -1.80 11.18 14.73
C ILE A 46 -0.81 12.12 14.08
N TYR A 47 0.30 12.37 14.76
CA TYR A 47 1.33 13.29 14.30
C TYR A 47 2.49 12.53 13.68
N ILE A 48 3.06 13.11 12.63
CA ILE A 48 4.21 12.58 11.90
C ILE A 48 5.32 13.64 11.84
N GLU A 49 6.54 13.17 11.72
CA GLU A 49 7.71 13.99 11.47
C GLU A 49 8.45 13.50 10.22
N CYS A 50 9.03 14.44 9.47
CA CYS A 50 9.92 14.12 8.37
C CYS A 50 11.28 13.75 8.95
N ILE A 51 11.84 12.61 8.54
CA ILE A 51 13.12 12.11 9.05
C ILE A 51 14.26 12.19 8.03
N GLU A 52 13.93 12.19 6.74
CA GLU A 52 14.90 12.21 5.65
C GLU A 52 14.29 12.87 4.42
N GLY A 53 15.14 13.48 3.58
CA GLY A 53 14.75 14.05 2.30
C GLY A 53 14.25 15.49 2.40
N ASP A 54 14.49 16.25 1.33
CA ASP A 54 14.13 17.67 1.22
C ASP A 54 13.19 17.93 0.03
N ILE A 55 12.87 16.88 -0.74
CA ILE A 55 12.02 16.99 -1.93
C ILE A 55 10.63 16.50 -1.55
N HIS A 56 9.63 17.36 -1.71
CA HIS A 56 8.24 16.97 -1.51
C HIS A 56 7.82 15.80 -2.42
N SER A 57 7.05 14.87 -1.85
CA SER A 57 6.50 13.70 -2.53
C SER A 57 5.00 13.55 -2.29
N ASP A 58 4.29 13.11 -3.32
CA ASP A 58 2.88 12.73 -3.24
C ASP A 58 2.67 11.27 -2.78
N PHE A 59 3.74 10.49 -2.73
CA PHE A 59 3.78 9.09 -2.28
C PHE A 59 5.03 8.83 -1.41
N PRO A 60 5.22 9.59 -0.31
CA PRO A 60 6.43 9.49 0.48
C PRO A 60 6.55 8.12 1.15
N LYS A 61 7.78 7.74 1.48
CA LYS A 61 8.00 6.55 2.29
C LYS A 61 7.50 6.81 3.71
N PHE A 62 6.63 5.94 4.21
CA PHE A 62 6.21 5.92 5.60
C PHE A 62 6.88 4.77 6.36
N TRP A 63 7.49 5.09 7.49
CA TRP A 63 8.25 4.18 8.35
C TRP A 63 7.44 3.68 9.56
N GLY A 64 6.11 3.64 9.46
CA GLY A 64 5.23 3.15 10.54
C GLY A 64 5.02 1.63 10.60
N GLY A 65 5.79 0.83 9.87
CA GLY A 65 5.72 -0.65 9.95
C GLY A 65 4.41 -1.28 9.43
N THR A 66 3.57 -0.53 8.73
CA THR A 66 2.18 -0.95 8.42
C THR A 66 2.02 -1.72 7.12
N GLY A 67 2.90 -1.46 6.14
CA GLY A 67 2.74 -1.84 4.74
C GLY A 67 1.58 -1.13 4.01
N ALA A 68 0.88 -0.21 4.68
CA ALA A 68 -0.04 0.72 4.02
C ALA A 68 0.74 1.91 3.45
N PRO A 69 0.45 2.30 2.20
CA PRO A 69 0.98 3.52 1.60
C PRO A 69 0.63 4.78 2.35
N MET A 70 1.46 5.81 2.17
CA MET A 70 1.16 7.17 2.59
C MET A 70 1.12 8.08 1.36
N ILE A 71 0.15 8.97 1.30
CA ILE A 71 -0.04 9.89 0.17
C ILE A 71 -0.29 11.33 0.63
N SER A 72 0.05 12.30 -0.21
CA SER A 72 -0.29 13.71 0.01
C SER A 72 -1.80 13.95 -0.17
N GLU A 73 -2.29 15.09 0.32
CA GLU A 73 -3.64 15.59 0.01
C GLU A 73 -3.87 15.70 -1.51
N LYS A 74 -2.87 16.15 -2.27
CA LYS A 74 -2.95 16.23 -3.74
C LYS A 74 -3.17 14.86 -4.36
N ALA A 75 -2.40 13.84 -3.95
CA ALA A 75 -2.60 12.48 -4.41
C ALA A 75 -3.99 11.94 -4.02
N LYS A 76 -4.47 12.22 -2.80
CA LYS A 76 -5.83 11.83 -2.40
C LYS A 76 -6.88 12.38 -3.36
N GLN A 77 -6.82 13.66 -3.72
CA GLN A 77 -7.80 14.28 -4.63
C GLN A 77 -7.83 13.62 -6.01
N VAL A 78 -6.68 13.15 -6.51
CA VAL A 78 -6.57 12.44 -7.80
C VAL A 78 -7.03 10.99 -7.68
N LEU A 79 -6.69 10.30 -6.59
CA LEU A 79 -6.89 8.86 -6.43
C LEU A 79 -8.28 8.50 -5.88
N GLU A 80 -8.86 9.33 -5.01
CA GLU A 80 -10.14 9.05 -4.34
C GLU A 80 -11.28 8.71 -5.31
N PRO A 81 -11.47 9.39 -6.46
CA PRO A 81 -12.48 9.00 -7.44
C PRO A 81 -12.23 7.63 -8.11
N LEU A 82 -11.00 7.13 -8.08
CA LEU A 82 -10.58 5.89 -8.76
C LEU A 82 -10.60 4.68 -7.81
N ILE A 83 -10.28 4.90 -6.53
CA ILE A 83 -10.07 3.82 -5.55
C ILE A 83 -10.83 3.99 -4.24
N GLY A 84 -11.59 5.07 -4.07
CA GLY A 84 -12.24 5.42 -2.79
C GLY A 84 -13.18 4.35 -2.22
N ASP A 85 -13.82 3.54 -3.08
CA ASP A 85 -14.67 2.44 -2.63
C ASP A 85 -13.88 1.26 -2.03
N ASN A 86 -12.58 1.18 -2.32
CA ASN A 86 -11.70 0.06 -1.97
C ASN A 86 -10.73 0.38 -0.84
N VAL A 87 -10.68 1.65 -0.37
CA VAL A 87 -9.71 2.13 0.61
C VAL A 87 -10.32 3.10 1.61
N GLU A 88 -9.68 3.25 2.76
CA GLU A 88 -9.87 4.41 3.64
C GLU A 88 -8.63 5.30 3.63
N PHE A 89 -8.85 6.61 3.53
CA PHE A 89 -7.81 7.62 3.69
C PHE A 89 -7.78 8.09 5.14
N LEU A 90 -6.81 7.61 5.90
CA LEU A 90 -6.69 7.88 7.34
C LEU A 90 -5.70 9.04 7.58
N PRO A 91 -6.14 10.19 8.11
CA PRO A 91 -5.32 11.40 8.15
C PRO A 91 -4.14 11.31 9.12
N LEU A 92 -3.01 11.86 8.70
CA LEU A 92 -1.76 12.01 9.46
C LEU A 92 -1.33 13.47 9.38
N LEU A 93 -1.01 14.08 10.53
CA LEU A 93 -0.70 15.50 10.64
C LEU A 93 0.80 15.74 10.76
N ARG A 94 1.40 16.46 9.82
CA ARG A 94 2.81 16.87 9.90
C ARG A 94 2.99 17.87 11.03
N ASP A 95 3.77 17.51 12.04
CA ASP A 95 3.93 18.31 13.26
C ASP A 95 4.41 19.74 13.00
N SER A 96 5.38 19.90 12.10
CA SER A 96 6.03 21.20 11.85
C SER A 96 5.21 22.19 11.02
N THR A 97 4.23 21.72 10.24
CA THR A 97 3.49 22.58 9.29
C THR A 97 1.97 22.42 9.36
N SER A 98 1.46 21.43 10.10
CA SER A 98 0.06 20.99 10.06
C SER A 98 -0.44 20.53 8.68
N GLU A 99 0.47 20.26 7.74
CA GLU A 99 0.16 19.62 6.46
C GLU A 99 -0.42 18.22 6.70
N VAL A 100 -1.45 17.86 5.92
CA VAL A 100 -2.13 16.57 6.05
C VAL A 100 -1.63 15.61 4.98
N TYR A 101 -1.23 14.43 5.44
CA TYR A 101 -1.01 13.25 4.62
C TYR A 101 -2.05 12.20 4.98
N TYR A 102 -2.17 11.16 4.17
CA TYR A 102 -3.12 10.07 4.41
C TYR A 102 -2.43 8.74 4.34
N LEU A 103 -2.64 7.92 5.36
CA LEU A 103 -2.37 6.49 5.27
C LEU A 103 -3.50 5.85 4.46
N VAL A 104 -3.15 5.11 3.41
CA VAL A 104 -4.10 4.42 2.53
C VAL A 104 -4.35 3.02 3.06
N HIS A 105 -5.42 2.85 3.82
CA HIS A 105 -5.84 1.58 4.36
C HIS A 105 -6.66 0.82 3.32
N VAL A 106 -6.03 -0.16 2.66
CA VAL A 106 -6.66 -0.94 1.59
C VAL A 106 -7.59 -1.98 2.20
N LEU A 107 -8.90 -1.81 1.96
CA LEU A 107 -9.96 -2.70 2.44
C LEU A 107 -10.27 -3.83 1.46
N ASN A 108 -9.99 -3.60 0.17
CA ASN A 108 -10.15 -4.63 -0.85
C ASN A 108 -9.04 -5.68 -0.74
N VAL A 109 -9.41 -6.89 -0.32
CA VAL A 109 -8.49 -8.00 -0.12
C VAL A 109 -9.02 -9.24 -0.80
N LEU A 110 -8.22 -9.81 -1.70
CA LEU A 110 -8.65 -10.87 -2.60
C LEU A 110 -7.96 -12.20 -2.28
N ASP A 111 -8.69 -13.31 -2.47
CA ASP A 111 -8.11 -14.64 -2.58
C ASP A 111 -7.77 -14.91 -4.06
N ALA A 112 -6.70 -14.27 -4.52
CA ALA A 112 -6.38 -14.16 -5.95
C ALA A 112 -5.11 -14.91 -6.38
N ILE A 113 -4.43 -15.61 -5.46
CA ILE A 113 -3.14 -16.25 -5.78
C ILE A 113 -3.35 -17.59 -6.47
N ASP A 114 -2.84 -17.72 -7.70
CA ASP A 114 -2.72 -18.98 -8.41
C ASP A 114 -1.61 -19.81 -7.75
N SER A 115 -1.99 -20.67 -6.81
CA SER A 115 -1.06 -21.44 -5.98
C SER A 115 -0.26 -22.48 -6.77
N ASP A 116 -0.71 -22.86 -7.96
CA ASP A 116 0.00 -23.80 -8.83
C ASP A 116 1.18 -23.13 -9.56
N LYS A 117 1.11 -21.81 -9.76
CA LYS A 117 2.14 -21.03 -10.47
C LYS A 117 2.96 -20.11 -9.57
N ALA A 118 2.44 -19.73 -8.40
CA ALA A 118 3.15 -18.88 -7.46
C ALA A 118 4.32 -19.61 -6.80
N ILE A 119 5.44 -18.90 -6.59
CA ILE A 119 6.59 -19.42 -5.85
C ILE A 119 6.53 -18.86 -4.43
N PHE A 120 6.21 -19.73 -3.48
CA PHE A 120 6.12 -19.37 -2.07
C PHE A 120 7.45 -19.53 -1.34
N LYS A 121 7.78 -18.55 -0.51
CA LYS A 121 8.87 -18.67 0.46
C LYS A 121 8.40 -19.54 1.62
N LYS A 122 9.09 -20.65 1.86
CA LYS A 122 8.74 -21.62 2.92
C LYS A 122 9.88 -21.77 3.92
N LEU A 123 9.52 -21.94 5.20
CA LEU A 123 10.45 -22.42 6.21
C LEU A 123 10.74 -23.91 6.02
N ILE A 124 11.74 -24.43 6.73
CA ILE A 124 12.07 -25.87 6.73
C ILE A 124 10.90 -26.74 7.21
N THR A 125 9.98 -26.17 7.99
CA THR A 125 8.74 -26.81 8.46
C THR A 125 7.65 -26.89 7.38
N GLY A 126 7.87 -26.29 6.20
CA GLY A 126 6.86 -26.15 5.15
C GLY A 126 5.93 -24.95 5.31
N LEU A 127 6.03 -24.20 6.41
CA LEU A 127 5.21 -23.01 6.64
C LEU A 127 5.52 -21.93 5.60
N ILE A 128 4.50 -21.48 4.88
CA ILE A 128 4.59 -20.35 3.95
C ILE A 128 4.74 -19.06 4.76
N ILE A 129 5.82 -18.34 4.52
CA ILE A 129 6.17 -17.07 5.17
C ILE A 129 6.18 -15.88 4.20
N GLY A 130 5.90 -16.10 2.92
CA GLY A 130 5.81 -15.06 1.90
C GLY A 130 5.69 -15.61 0.49
N CYS A 131 5.74 -14.72 -0.49
CA CYS A 131 5.73 -15.05 -1.91
C CYS A 131 6.98 -14.44 -2.58
N GLU A 132 7.77 -15.27 -3.26
CA GLU A 132 8.95 -14.85 -4.01
C GLU A 132 8.56 -14.44 -5.43
N LYS A 133 7.63 -15.16 -6.06
CA LYS A 133 7.05 -14.84 -7.36
C LYS A 133 5.54 -14.96 -7.29
N PHE A 134 4.86 -13.85 -7.49
CA PHE A 134 3.40 -13.80 -7.52
C PHE A 134 2.88 -14.37 -8.85
N ALA A 135 1.76 -15.10 -8.75
CA ALA A 135 0.92 -15.46 -9.87
C ALA A 135 -0.53 -15.24 -9.44
N PHE A 136 -1.33 -14.62 -10.30
CA PHE A 136 -2.70 -14.26 -9.98
C PHE A 136 -3.70 -15.02 -10.86
N ASP A 137 -4.86 -15.35 -10.31
CA ASP A 137 -6.03 -15.71 -11.11
C ASP A 137 -6.55 -14.46 -11.83
N SER A 138 -6.45 -14.46 -13.15
CA SER A 138 -6.86 -13.33 -13.98
C SER A 138 -8.33 -12.96 -13.80
N ASN A 139 -9.21 -13.95 -13.60
CA ASN A 139 -10.64 -13.68 -13.46
C ASN A 139 -10.97 -12.89 -12.19
N THR A 140 -10.19 -13.12 -11.14
CA THR A 140 -10.35 -12.46 -9.84
C THR A 140 -9.82 -11.03 -9.84
N VAL A 141 -8.70 -10.74 -10.55
CA VAL A 141 -8.05 -9.42 -10.49
C VAL A 141 -8.38 -8.47 -11.64
N GLN A 142 -9.07 -8.94 -12.70
CA GLN A 142 -9.25 -8.17 -13.95
C GLN A 142 -10.00 -6.83 -13.83
N ASN A 143 -10.82 -6.64 -12.79
CA ASN A 143 -11.59 -5.40 -12.59
C ASN A 143 -11.14 -4.61 -11.35
N GLU A 144 -9.97 -4.94 -10.80
CA GLU A 144 -9.53 -4.45 -9.50
C GLU A 144 -8.46 -3.37 -9.67
N MET A 145 -8.75 -2.14 -9.23
CA MET A 145 -7.82 -1.02 -9.34
C MET A 145 -6.70 -1.07 -8.30
N ILE A 146 -7.04 -1.43 -7.06
CA ILE A 146 -6.12 -1.54 -5.92
C ILE A 146 -6.59 -2.67 -5.01
N PHE A 147 -5.66 -3.49 -4.52
CA PHE A 147 -5.98 -4.59 -3.63
C PHE A 147 -4.77 -5.07 -2.82
N LYS A 148 -5.05 -5.81 -1.76
CA LYS A 148 -4.12 -6.75 -1.11
C LYS A 148 -4.57 -8.19 -1.38
N VAL A 149 -3.75 -9.16 -1.02
CA VAL A 149 -4.10 -10.57 -1.16
C VAL A 149 -3.96 -11.34 0.14
N TYR A 150 -4.74 -12.43 0.24
CA TYR A 150 -4.49 -13.46 1.23
C TYR A 150 -3.32 -14.35 0.81
N ILE A 151 -2.44 -14.65 1.76
CA ILE A 151 -1.45 -15.73 1.68
C ILE A 151 -1.61 -16.57 2.94
N ASN A 152 -1.90 -17.85 2.77
CA ASN A 152 -2.10 -18.79 3.87
C ASN A 152 -3.15 -18.28 4.89
N GLY A 153 -4.27 -17.75 4.38
CA GLY A 153 -5.39 -17.24 5.19
C GLY A 153 -5.11 -15.91 5.92
N LYS A 154 -3.98 -15.26 5.67
CA LYS A 154 -3.63 -13.95 6.26
C LYS A 154 -3.39 -12.91 5.18
N ILE A 155 -3.76 -11.67 5.46
CA ILE A 155 -3.50 -10.54 4.55
C ILE A 155 -1.98 -10.35 4.44
N HIS A 156 -1.47 -10.31 3.21
CA HIS A 156 -0.06 -10.06 2.95
C HIS A 156 0.32 -8.66 3.47
N PRO A 157 1.26 -8.54 4.42
CA PRO A 157 1.36 -7.35 5.24
C PRO A 157 2.12 -6.18 4.60
N THR A 158 2.84 -6.39 3.50
CA THR A 158 3.86 -5.44 3.00
C THR A 158 3.68 -4.97 1.57
N ALA A 159 2.73 -5.55 0.83
CA ALA A 159 2.53 -5.25 -0.57
C ALA A 159 1.11 -4.76 -0.82
N VAL A 160 1.00 -3.73 -1.63
CA VAL A 160 -0.24 -3.25 -2.23
C VAL A 160 -0.09 -3.38 -3.73
N PHE A 161 -1.09 -3.98 -4.35
CA PHE A 161 -1.10 -4.25 -5.78
C PHE A 161 -2.08 -3.33 -6.48
N ILE A 162 -1.74 -2.96 -7.70
CA ILE A 162 -2.58 -2.14 -8.56
C ILE A 162 -2.65 -2.71 -9.98
N SER A 163 -3.73 -2.37 -10.68
CA SER A 163 -3.88 -2.67 -12.11
C SER A 163 -2.92 -1.83 -12.97
N ASP A 164 -2.70 -2.29 -14.20
CA ASP A 164 -2.01 -1.51 -15.23
C ASP A 164 -2.75 -0.19 -15.55
N GLU A 165 -4.09 -0.21 -15.51
CA GLU A 165 -4.92 0.97 -15.71
C GLU A 165 -4.65 2.05 -14.66
N LEU A 166 -4.67 1.70 -13.36
CA LEU A 166 -4.38 2.66 -12.30
C LEU A 166 -2.95 3.21 -12.40
N LYS A 167 -1.98 2.35 -12.75
CA LYS A 167 -0.59 2.78 -12.98
C LYS A 167 -0.53 3.86 -14.06
N VAL A 168 -1.16 3.63 -15.23
CA VAL A 168 -1.15 4.59 -16.34
C VAL A 168 -1.80 5.92 -15.93
N LEU A 169 -2.91 5.88 -15.18
CA LEU A 169 -3.57 7.08 -14.68
C LEU A 169 -2.67 7.89 -13.73
N ILE A 170 -1.91 7.21 -12.86
CA ILE A 170 -0.92 7.89 -11.99
C ILE A 170 0.22 8.47 -12.82
N GLU A 171 0.76 7.75 -13.81
CA GLU A 171 1.84 8.25 -14.67
C GLU A 171 1.44 9.43 -15.55
N GLN A 172 0.16 9.54 -15.91
CA GLN A 172 -0.40 10.67 -16.67
C GLN A 172 -0.73 11.88 -15.78
N SER A 173 -0.75 11.71 -14.46
CA SER A 173 -0.91 12.80 -13.52
C SER A 173 0.40 13.58 -13.32
N ASP A 174 0.35 14.65 -12.55
CA ASP A 174 1.53 15.41 -12.13
C ASP A 174 2.02 15.00 -10.72
N LEU A 175 1.60 13.81 -10.24
CA LEU A 175 2.00 13.26 -8.95
C LEU A 175 3.43 12.73 -8.96
N LYS A 176 4.12 12.82 -7.82
CA LYS A 176 5.55 12.48 -7.68
C LYS A 176 5.84 11.48 -6.57
N GLY A 177 6.91 10.71 -6.76
CA GLY A 177 7.44 9.78 -5.75
C GLY A 177 6.90 8.36 -5.82
N PHE A 178 6.14 8.03 -6.87
CA PHE A 178 5.69 6.68 -7.16
C PHE A 178 6.79 5.86 -7.85
N GLU A 179 6.89 4.58 -7.49
CA GLU A 179 7.63 3.54 -8.18
C GLU A 179 6.72 2.32 -8.35
N PHE A 180 6.80 1.68 -9.51
CA PHE A 180 5.95 0.55 -9.88
C PHE A 180 6.83 -0.64 -10.23
N ILE A 181 6.66 -1.75 -9.52
CA ILE A 181 7.38 -2.99 -9.79
C ILE A 181 6.41 -3.95 -10.48
N GLN A 182 6.70 -4.35 -11.73
CA GLN A 182 5.90 -5.39 -12.39
C GLN A 182 6.10 -6.70 -11.63
N ILE A 183 5.01 -7.28 -11.11
CA ILE A 183 5.09 -8.54 -10.36
C ILE A 183 4.46 -9.71 -11.09
N TRP A 184 3.61 -9.43 -12.08
CA TRP A 184 2.93 -10.45 -12.85
C TRP A 184 2.41 -9.89 -14.18
N ASP A 185 2.47 -10.72 -15.23
CA ASP A 185 1.86 -10.50 -16.53
C ASP A 185 1.13 -11.78 -16.94
N SER A 186 -0.15 -11.66 -17.28
CA SER A 186 -0.99 -12.78 -17.73
C SER A 186 -0.53 -13.38 -19.06
N GLU A 187 0.25 -12.65 -19.85
CA GLU A 187 0.73 -13.06 -21.18
C GLU A 187 2.13 -13.68 -21.14
N GLU A 188 2.87 -13.54 -20.02
CA GLU A 188 4.14 -14.23 -19.83
C GLU A 188 3.88 -15.74 -19.65
N LEU A 189 4.22 -16.52 -20.67
CA LEU A 189 4.18 -17.98 -20.63
C LEU A 189 5.12 -18.48 -19.53
N SER A 190 4.55 -19.19 -18.55
CA SER A 190 5.27 -19.93 -17.50
C SER A 190 6.07 -21.11 -18.06
#